data_AF-A0A1G6BAR8-F1
#
_entry.id   AF-A0A1G6BAR8-F1
#
_cell.length_a   1.000
_cell.length_b   1.000
_cell.length_c   1.000
_cell.angle_alpha   90.00
_cell.angle_beta   90.00
_cell.angle_gamma   90.00
#
_symmetry.space_group_name_H-M   'P 1'
#
loop_
_entity.id
_entity.type
_entity.pdbx_description
1 polymer ?
#
loop_
_entity_poly.entity_id
_entity_poly.type
_entity_poly.pdbx_seq_one_letter_code
_entity_poly.pdbx_strand_id
1 'polypeptide(L)'
;MKHKILALGVTLICMLSLAACGNSIQYNTVAGSRYDENVFSKDGLMQYAQTIEDSYFETMYLQGITPENFEEQLEDSFDESTYDVFYAGYKNWYDAIDELGFQSKETIAEDISVKDLTYYVNKDGELMVDATIQGTGSNAHTAVLEYSLDRKGVPTLISVNVNHSLGEKLRSAGLNTLLGMGMAFTVLIIIALVISAFPLINKITEKKPESAKEIAQKSMDNVTSQIAEKEELSDDAELIAVISAAIAAYEGSSSAGGDGFVVRSVRKVGKASNWKKA
;
A
#
# COMPACT_ATOMS: atom_id res chain seq x y z
N MET A 1 -36.50 5.92 -36.32
CA MET A 1 -35.79 6.47 -35.13
C MET A 1 -36.64 6.44 -33.86
N LYS A 2 -37.94 6.79 -33.92
CA LYS A 2 -38.85 6.79 -32.75
C LYS A 2 -38.99 5.43 -32.02
N HIS A 3 -39.06 4.31 -32.76
CA HIS A 3 -39.14 2.97 -32.14
C HIS A 3 -37.85 2.52 -31.43
N LYS A 4 -36.67 3.01 -31.85
CA LYS A 4 -35.40 2.67 -31.22
C LYS A 4 -35.23 3.42 -29.88
N ILE A 5 -35.69 4.67 -29.80
CA ILE A 5 -35.68 5.48 -28.58
C ILE A 5 -36.67 4.90 -27.55
N LEU A 6 -37.84 4.43 -28.00
CA LEU A 6 -38.85 3.82 -27.14
C LEU A 6 -38.38 2.48 -26.58
N ALA A 7 -37.72 1.65 -27.39
CA ALA A 7 -37.10 0.41 -26.92
C ALA A 7 -36.00 0.68 -25.89
N LEU A 8 -35.15 1.69 -26.11
CA LEU A 8 -34.06 2.07 -25.20
C LEU A 8 -34.59 2.61 -23.86
N GLY A 9 -35.67 3.40 -23.90
CA GLY A 9 -36.35 3.91 -22.71
C GLY A 9 -37.01 2.80 -21.89
N VAL A 10 -37.67 1.84 -22.54
CA VAL A 10 -38.29 0.69 -21.87
C VAL A 10 -37.22 -0.23 -21.27
N THR A 11 -36.11 -0.48 -21.96
CA THR A 11 -35.00 -1.27 -21.39
C THR A 11 -34.35 -0.57 -20.19
N LEU A 12 -34.21 0.76 -20.22
CA LEU A 12 -33.65 1.52 -19.10
C LEU A 12 -34.60 1.51 -17.88
N ILE A 13 -35.91 1.60 -18.11
CA ILE A 13 -36.92 1.50 -17.05
C ILE A 13 -36.97 0.08 -16.47
N CYS A 14 -36.85 -0.96 -17.30
CA CYS A 14 -36.76 -2.35 -16.83
C CYS A 14 -35.48 -2.62 -16.02
N MET A 15 -34.35 -2.00 -16.38
CA MET A 15 -33.12 -2.09 -15.59
C MET A 15 -33.24 -1.36 -14.24
N LEU A 16 -33.98 -0.26 -14.19
CA LEU A 16 -34.23 0.49 -12.95
C LEU A 16 -35.30 -0.17 -12.06
N SER A 17 -36.27 -0.87 -12.65
CA SER A 17 -37.36 -1.52 -11.89
C SER A 17 -37.00 -2.89 -11.32
N LEU A 18 -35.94 -3.54 -11.80
CA LEU A 18 -35.42 -4.78 -11.21
C LEU A 18 -34.75 -4.58 -9.83
N ALA A 19 -34.50 -3.34 -9.41
CA ALA A 19 -33.87 -3.04 -8.12
C ALA A 19 -34.86 -2.99 -6.93
N ALA A 20 -36.17 -3.20 -7.14
CA ALA A 20 -37.20 -2.88 -6.15
C ALA A 20 -37.77 -4.07 -5.34
N CYS A 21 -37.30 -5.31 -5.57
CA CYS A 21 -37.68 -6.46 -4.74
C CYS A 21 -36.50 -6.90 -3.87
N GLY A 22 -36.14 -6.06 -2.90
CA GLY A 22 -35.24 -6.43 -1.81
C GLY A 22 -36.03 -6.49 -0.52
N ASN A 23 -35.96 -7.60 0.21
CA ASN A 23 -36.46 -7.69 1.58
C ASN A 23 -35.90 -6.49 2.36
N SER A 24 -36.76 -5.62 2.89
CA SER A 24 -36.30 -4.42 3.57
C SER A 24 -35.60 -4.80 4.86
N ILE A 25 -34.35 -4.35 5.02
CA ILE A 25 -33.59 -4.53 6.26
C ILE A 25 -34.39 -3.85 7.38
N GLN A 26 -34.71 -4.65 8.40
CA GLN A 26 -35.34 -4.15 9.62
C GLN A 26 -34.22 -3.70 10.57
N TYR A 27 -34.35 -2.50 11.10
CA TYR A 27 -33.41 -1.93 12.05
C TYR A 27 -33.97 -2.04 13.47
N ASN A 28 -33.06 -2.15 14.43
CA ASN A 28 -33.32 -2.24 15.86
C ASN A 28 -34.22 -3.43 16.24
N THR A 29 -34.10 -4.52 15.49
CA THR A 29 -34.75 -5.79 15.80
C THR A 29 -34.03 -6.94 15.11
N VAL A 30 -34.01 -8.10 15.77
CA VAL A 30 -33.61 -9.37 15.16
C VAL A 30 -34.80 -10.31 14.94
N ALA A 31 -36.03 -9.81 15.11
CA ALA A 31 -37.25 -10.59 14.97
C ALA A 31 -37.35 -11.23 13.59
N GLY A 32 -37.70 -12.52 13.56
CA GLY A 32 -37.78 -13.29 12.31
C GLY A 32 -36.43 -13.69 11.70
N SER A 33 -35.32 -13.42 12.39
CA SER A 33 -33.99 -13.88 12.00
C SER A 33 -33.58 -15.17 12.75
N ARG A 34 -32.31 -15.58 12.58
CA ARG A 34 -31.71 -16.72 13.27
C ARG A 34 -31.25 -16.42 14.71
N TYR A 35 -31.34 -15.18 15.15
CA TYR A 35 -30.89 -14.66 16.44
C TYR A 35 -32.05 -14.59 17.45
N ASP A 36 -31.74 -14.82 18.73
CA ASP A 36 -32.73 -14.73 19.81
C ASP A 36 -32.85 -13.28 20.29
N GLU A 37 -34.07 -12.72 20.29
CA GLU A 37 -34.33 -11.33 20.68
C GLU A 37 -34.01 -11.02 22.15
N ASN A 38 -34.06 -12.02 23.04
CA ASN A 38 -33.72 -11.83 24.45
C ASN A 38 -32.21 -11.77 24.66
N VAL A 39 -31.46 -12.49 23.82
CA VAL A 39 -29.98 -12.50 23.86
C VAL A 39 -29.42 -11.27 23.16
N PHE A 40 -29.91 -10.96 21.96
CA PHE A 40 -29.45 -9.86 21.11
C PHE A 40 -30.40 -8.67 21.19
N SER A 41 -30.66 -8.23 22.43
CA SER A 41 -31.44 -7.03 22.73
C SER A 41 -30.59 -5.76 22.58
N LYS A 42 -31.23 -4.60 22.41
CA LYS A 42 -30.51 -3.30 22.33
C LYS A 42 -29.58 -3.11 23.53
N ASP A 43 -30.03 -3.40 24.74
CA ASP A 43 -29.25 -3.21 25.96
C ASP A 43 -28.06 -4.19 26.02
N GLY A 44 -28.26 -5.46 25.66
CA GLY A 44 -27.18 -6.44 25.62
C GLY A 44 -26.12 -6.10 24.57
N LEU A 45 -26.54 -5.63 23.40
CA LEU A 45 -25.63 -5.14 22.35
C LEU A 45 -24.89 -3.88 22.80
N MET A 46 -25.58 -2.94 23.47
CA MET A 46 -24.94 -1.74 24.02
C MET A 46 -23.85 -2.09 25.01
N GLN A 47 -24.15 -3.01 25.94
CA GLN A 47 -23.18 -3.48 26.92
C GLN A 47 -21.99 -4.18 26.25
N TYR A 48 -22.23 -4.94 25.17
CA TYR A 48 -21.15 -5.54 24.38
C TYR A 48 -20.25 -4.47 23.76
N ALA A 49 -20.82 -3.45 23.13
CA ALA A 49 -20.08 -2.34 22.53
C ALA A 49 -19.23 -1.59 23.57
N GLN A 50 -19.80 -1.29 24.75
CA GLN A 50 -19.08 -0.68 25.87
C GLN A 50 -17.98 -1.59 26.41
N THR A 51 -18.18 -2.91 26.41
CA THR A 51 -17.14 -3.85 26.83
C THR A 51 -15.96 -3.83 25.85
N ILE A 52 -16.22 -3.81 24.53
CA ILE A 52 -15.16 -3.67 23.53
C ILE A 52 -14.37 -2.37 23.76
N GLU A 53 -15.08 -1.25 23.88
CA GLU A 53 -14.48 0.08 23.93
C GLU A 53 -13.75 0.33 25.26
N ASP A 54 -14.48 0.26 26.38
CA ASP A 54 -13.98 0.63 27.71
C ASP A 54 -13.09 -0.49 28.31
N SER A 55 -13.54 -1.75 28.23
CA SER A 55 -12.90 -2.84 28.98
C SER A 55 -11.75 -3.49 28.21
N TYR A 56 -11.84 -3.55 26.88
CA TYR A 56 -10.77 -4.10 26.04
C TYR A 56 -9.88 -2.98 25.51
N PHE A 57 -10.38 -2.13 24.60
CA PHE A 57 -9.54 -1.22 23.83
C PHE A 57 -8.89 -0.14 24.69
N GLU A 58 -9.66 0.56 25.52
CA GLU A 58 -9.11 1.57 26.43
C GLU A 58 -8.11 0.95 27.40
N THR A 59 -8.43 -0.19 28.03
CA THR A 59 -7.53 -0.84 28.98
C THR A 59 -6.20 -1.25 28.33
N MET A 60 -6.24 -1.82 27.13
CA MET A 60 -5.04 -2.16 26.35
C MET A 60 -4.21 -0.91 26.06
N TYR A 61 -4.85 0.17 25.62
CA TYR A 61 -4.16 1.44 25.35
C TYR A 61 -3.49 2.04 26.59
N LEU A 62 -4.19 2.04 27.73
CA LEU A 62 -3.67 2.54 29.00
C LEU A 62 -2.50 1.69 29.53
N GLN A 63 -2.48 0.39 29.22
CA GLN A 63 -1.37 -0.51 29.52
C GLN A 63 -0.16 -0.32 28.59
N GLY A 64 -0.27 0.52 27.56
CA GLY A 64 0.81 0.77 26.60
C GLY A 64 0.90 -0.29 25.50
N ILE A 65 -0.19 -1.02 25.26
CA ILE A 65 -0.29 -1.94 24.13
C ILE A 65 -0.50 -1.11 22.87
N THR A 66 0.29 -1.36 21.84
CA THR A 66 0.19 -0.74 20.53
C THR A 66 -0.04 -1.83 19.49
N PRO A 67 -0.51 -1.49 18.28
CA PRO A 67 -0.67 -2.49 17.22
C PRO A 67 0.62 -3.29 16.93
N GLU A 68 1.81 -2.70 17.15
CA GLU A 68 3.09 -3.35 16.91
C GLU A 68 3.47 -4.40 17.96
N ASN A 69 3.02 -4.24 19.21
CA ASN A 69 3.33 -5.17 20.31
C ASN A 69 2.11 -6.00 20.75
N PHE A 70 0.99 -5.89 20.04
CA PHE A 70 -0.26 -6.57 20.37
C PHE A 70 -0.08 -8.09 20.44
N GLU A 71 0.58 -8.67 19.43
CA GLU A 71 0.86 -10.11 19.38
C GLU A 71 1.68 -10.55 20.59
N GLU A 72 2.82 -9.90 20.83
CA GLU A 72 3.71 -10.23 21.95
C GLU A 72 3.01 -10.15 23.32
N GLN A 73 2.12 -9.19 23.51
CA GLN A 73 1.46 -8.99 24.81
C GLN A 73 0.18 -9.82 24.99
N LEU A 74 -0.50 -10.22 23.92
CA LEU A 74 -1.86 -10.74 23.98
C LEU A 74 -2.10 -12.04 23.21
N GLU A 75 -1.06 -12.68 22.65
CA GLU A 75 -1.17 -13.96 21.91
C GLU A 75 -1.98 -15.00 22.69
N ASP A 76 -1.70 -15.18 23.98
CA ASP A 76 -2.38 -16.15 24.85
C ASP A 76 -3.72 -15.65 25.44
N SER A 77 -4.10 -14.40 25.19
CA SER A 77 -5.27 -13.77 25.82
C SER A 77 -6.56 -13.89 25.00
N PHE A 78 -6.46 -14.26 23.72
CA PHE A 78 -7.59 -14.43 22.82
C PHE A 78 -7.62 -15.83 22.22
N ASP A 79 -8.83 -16.34 21.97
CA ASP A 79 -8.97 -17.55 21.16
C ASP A 79 -8.49 -17.27 19.72
N GLU A 80 -7.81 -18.25 19.11
CA GLU A 80 -7.27 -18.18 17.74
C GLU A 80 -8.32 -17.69 16.72
N SER A 81 -9.58 -18.09 16.88
CA SER A 81 -10.67 -17.69 15.98
C SER A 81 -11.12 -16.23 16.11
N THR A 82 -10.75 -15.56 17.20
CA THR A 82 -11.17 -14.19 17.51
C THR A 82 -10.02 -13.19 17.54
N TYR A 83 -8.78 -13.68 17.64
CA TYR A 83 -7.58 -12.86 17.71
C TYR A 83 -7.53 -11.82 16.58
N ASP A 84 -7.64 -12.25 15.33
CA ASP A 84 -7.58 -11.36 14.16
C ASP A 84 -8.68 -10.30 14.19
N VAL A 85 -9.87 -10.67 14.66
CA VAL A 85 -11.03 -9.78 14.75
C VAL A 85 -10.79 -8.69 15.80
N PHE A 86 -10.30 -9.07 16.98
CA PHE A 86 -9.97 -8.11 18.04
C PHE A 86 -8.77 -7.24 17.67
N TYR A 87 -7.72 -7.82 17.07
CA TYR A 87 -6.56 -7.06 16.61
C TYR A 87 -6.96 -6.02 15.56
N ALA A 88 -7.75 -6.40 14.55
CA ALA A 88 -8.23 -5.47 13.52
C ALA A 88 -9.06 -4.33 14.12
N GLY A 89 -9.98 -4.67 15.03
CA GLY A 89 -10.79 -3.69 15.75
C GLY A 89 -9.95 -2.74 16.62
N TYR A 90 -9.02 -3.30 17.39
CA TYR A 90 -8.13 -2.51 18.26
C TYR A 90 -7.25 -1.58 17.46
N LYS A 91 -6.66 -2.05 16.36
CA LYS A 91 -5.87 -1.22 15.47
C LYS A 91 -6.69 -0.05 14.93
N ASN A 92 -7.91 -0.29 14.46
CA ASN A 92 -8.79 0.78 13.97
C ASN A 92 -9.14 1.80 15.07
N TRP A 93 -9.43 1.33 16.28
CA TRP A 93 -9.72 2.20 17.42
C TRP A 93 -8.47 3.00 17.83
N TYR A 94 -7.29 2.37 17.87
CA TYR A 94 -6.02 2.98 18.20
C TYR A 94 -5.65 4.09 17.20
N ASP A 95 -5.86 3.85 15.91
CA ASP A 95 -5.66 4.85 14.86
C ASP A 95 -6.68 6.01 15.00
N ALA A 96 -7.87 5.75 15.55
CA ALA A 96 -8.95 6.72 15.71
C ALA A 96 -8.89 7.55 17.01
N ILE A 97 -8.17 7.09 18.05
CA ILE A 97 -8.25 7.66 19.41
C ILE A 97 -7.88 9.15 19.46
N ASP A 98 -6.86 9.55 18.70
CA ASP A 98 -6.42 10.95 18.63
C ASP A 98 -7.47 11.85 17.96
N GLU A 99 -8.22 11.30 16.99
CA GLU A 99 -9.27 12.01 16.28
C GLU A 99 -10.60 12.05 17.03
N LEU A 100 -10.90 10.99 17.80
CA LEU A 100 -11.98 10.97 18.77
C LEU A 100 -11.79 12.08 19.82
N GLY A 101 -10.55 12.31 20.23
CA GLY A 101 -10.15 13.47 21.03
C GLY A 101 -10.49 13.33 22.51
N PHE A 102 -9.44 13.35 23.33
CA PHE A 102 -9.49 13.28 24.79
C PHE A 102 -8.58 14.37 25.41
N GLN A 103 -8.80 14.76 26.66
CA GLN A 103 -8.02 15.83 27.31
C GLN A 103 -6.64 15.35 27.77
N SER A 104 -6.59 14.14 28.34
CA SER A 104 -5.38 13.53 28.88
C SER A 104 -5.56 12.01 28.98
N LYS A 105 -4.48 11.24 29.07
CA LYS A 105 -4.60 9.78 29.20
C LYS A 105 -5.37 9.37 30.44
N GLU A 106 -5.32 10.18 31.49
CA GLU A 106 -6.01 9.96 32.76
C GLU A 106 -7.53 10.18 32.69
N THR A 107 -8.02 10.88 31.65
CA THR A 107 -9.44 11.23 31.49
C THR A 107 -10.11 10.48 30.34
N ILE A 108 -9.41 9.56 29.66
CA ILE A 108 -9.96 8.80 28.51
C ILE A 108 -11.31 8.16 28.86
N ALA A 109 -11.40 7.50 30.03
CA ALA A 109 -12.62 6.86 30.53
C ALA A 109 -13.84 7.80 30.66
N GLU A 110 -13.60 9.10 30.87
CA GLU A 110 -14.66 10.12 30.98
C GLU A 110 -14.90 10.84 29.65
N ASP A 111 -13.87 10.87 28.79
CA ASP A 111 -13.83 11.64 27.56
C ASP A 111 -14.39 10.88 26.36
N ILE A 112 -14.16 9.57 26.28
CA ILE A 112 -14.61 8.71 25.18
C ILE A 112 -15.69 7.77 25.72
N SER A 113 -16.79 7.63 24.97
CA SER A 113 -17.83 6.66 25.34
C SER A 113 -18.75 6.33 24.17
N VAL A 114 -19.31 5.13 24.23
CA VAL A 114 -20.42 4.70 23.37
C VAL A 114 -21.73 5.38 23.80
N LYS A 115 -22.41 6.07 22.87
CA LYS A 115 -23.63 6.87 23.17
C LYS A 115 -24.93 6.22 22.71
N ASP A 116 -24.94 5.65 21.52
CA ASP A 116 -26.11 5.01 20.94
C ASP A 116 -25.66 3.91 20.00
N LEU A 117 -26.58 3.03 19.62
CA LEU A 117 -26.34 2.02 18.61
C LEU A 117 -27.55 1.83 17.72
N THR A 118 -27.28 1.42 16.50
CA THR A 118 -28.25 0.85 15.57
C THR A 118 -27.81 -0.57 15.23
N TYR A 119 -28.75 -1.51 15.14
CA TYR A 119 -28.43 -2.88 14.77
C TYR A 119 -29.43 -3.42 13.75
N TYR A 120 -29.00 -4.36 12.93
CA TYR A 120 -29.82 -4.95 11.87
C TYR A 120 -29.26 -6.29 11.44
N VAL A 121 -30.09 -7.09 10.77
CA VAL A 121 -29.62 -8.30 10.10
C VAL A 121 -29.43 -7.99 8.62
N ASN A 122 -28.20 -8.17 8.13
CA ASN A 122 -27.85 -7.90 6.73
C ASN A 122 -28.52 -8.93 5.78
N LYS A 123 -28.29 -8.77 4.47
CA LYS A 123 -28.87 -9.67 3.46
C LYS A 123 -28.35 -11.11 3.54
N ASP A 124 -27.17 -11.30 4.12
CA ASP A 124 -26.52 -12.59 4.32
C ASP A 124 -26.96 -13.26 5.64
N GLY A 125 -27.84 -12.60 6.40
CA GLY A 125 -28.38 -13.12 7.65
C GLY A 125 -27.46 -12.92 8.85
N GLU A 126 -26.50 -12.01 8.76
CA GLU A 126 -25.54 -11.68 9.81
C GLU A 126 -26.02 -10.45 10.59
N LEU A 127 -25.88 -10.50 11.91
CA LEU A 127 -26.17 -9.37 12.78
C LEU A 127 -25.04 -8.35 12.65
N MET A 128 -25.41 -7.13 12.28
CA MET A 128 -24.52 -5.97 12.22
C MET A 128 -24.96 -4.97 13.28
N VAL A 129 -23.98 -4.38 13.97
CA VAL A 129 -24.22 -3.35 14.98
C VAL A 129 -23.29 -2.18 14.75
N ASP A 130 -23.89 -1.00 14.64
CA ASP A 130 -23.22 0.28 14.44
C ASP A 130 -23.38 1.08 15.74
N ALA A 131 -22.36 1.04 16.60
CA ALA A 131 -22.31 1.79 17.86
C ALA A 131 -21.58 3.13 17.67
N THR A 132 -22.21 4.23 18.08
CA THR A 132 -21.62 5.58 17.95
C THR A 132 -20.73 5.87 19.16
N ILE A 133 -19.44 6.07 18.90
CA ILE A 133 -18.45 6.55 19.86
C ILE A 133 -18.34 8.07 19.75
N GLN A 134 -18.30 8.76 20.89
CA GLN A 134 -18.12 10.20 20.95
C GLN A 134 -17.04 10.59 21.97
N GLY A 135 -16.11 11.44 21.55
CA GLY A 135 -15.13 12.11 22.41
C GLY A 135 -15.55 13.51 22.87
N THR A 136 -14.85 14.07 23.87
CA THR A 136 -15.09 15.40 24.46
C THR A 136 -14.09 16.48 24.03
N GLY A 137 -13.07 16.13 23.23
CA GLY A 137 -12.06 17.06 22.74
C GLY A 137 -12.62 18.20 21.87
N SER A 138 -11.92 19.35 21.82
CA SER A 138 -12.36 20.53 21.07
C SER A 138 -12.41 20.34 19.54
N ASN A 139 -11.75 19.31 19.01
CA ASN A 139 -11.83 18.86 17.61
C ASN A 139 -12.24 17.38 17.51
N ALA A 140 -12.98 16.89 18.51
CA ALA A 140 -13.45 15.51 18.57
C ALA A 140 -14.34 15.19 17.37
N HIS A 141 -14.00 14.10 16.68
CA HIS A 141 -14.88 13.47 15.72
C HIS A 141 -15.70 12.40 16.42
N THR A 142 -16.88 12.09 15.89
CA THR A 142 -17.57 10.86 16.27
C THR A 142 -17.00 9.70 15.46
N ALA A 143 -17.05 8.49 15.98
CA ALA A 143 -16.72 7.29 15.22
C ALA A 143 -17.86 6.27 15.30
N VAL A 144 -17.89 5.33 14.37
CA VAL A 144 -18.76 4.17 14.41
C VAL A 144 -17.90 2.95 14.72
N LEU A 145 -18.15 2.33 15.87
CA LEU A 145 -17.74 0.98 16.18
C LEU A 145 -18.74 0.02 15.53
N GLU A 146 -18.33 -0.53 14.39
CA GLU A 146 -19.06 -1.56 13.66
C GLU A 146 -18.61 -2.92 14.16
N TYR A 147 -19.54 -3.76 14.61
CA TYR A 147 -19.24 -5.14 14.94
C TYR A 147 -20.35 -6.10 14.54
N SER A 148 -19.97 -7.36 14.32
CA SER A 148 -20.88 -8.44 13.97
C SER A 148 -20.69 -9.61 14.93
N LEU A 149 -21.80 -10.26 15.27
CA LEU A 149 -21.81 -11.42 16.16
C LEU A 149 -22.42 -12.63 15.46
N ASP A 150 -21.83 -13.79 15.72
CA ASP A 150 -22.45 -15.07 15.39
C ASP A 150 -23.63 -15.39 16.35
N ARG A 151 -24.29 -16.53 16.16
CA ARG A 151 -25.46 -16.92 16.97
C ARG A 151 -25.13 -17.21 18.43
N LYS A 152 -23.85 -17.40 18.76
CA LYS A 152 -23.34 -17.67 20.11
C LYS A 152 -22.81 -16.39 20.78
N GLY A 153 -22.81 -15.26 20.07
CA GLY A 153 -22.25 -14.00 20.56
C GLY A 153 -20.73 -13.88 20.36
N VAL A 154 -20.13 -14.74 19.52
CA VAL A 154 -18.71 -14.64 19.16
C VAL A 154 -18.56 -13.56 18.08
N PRO A 155 -17.62 -12.61 18.24
CA PRO A 155 -17.42 -11.56 17.26
C PRO A 155 -16.81 -12.10 15.98
N THR A 156 -17.40 -11.72 14.85
CA THR A 156 -16.91 -12.07 13.50
C THR A 156 -16.35 -10.87 12.76
N LEU A 157 -16.66 -9.66 13.23
CA LEU A 157 -16.15 -8.38 12.73
C LEU A 157 -16.09 -7.41 13.90
N ILE A 158 -15.01 -6.64 14.00
CA ILE A 158 -14.92 -5.41 14.79
C ILE A 158 -14.11 -4.41 13.95
N SER A 159 -14.65 -3.21 13.75
CA SER A 159 -13.99 -2.12 13.04
C SER A 159 -14.43 -0.79 13.63
N VAL A 160 -13.53 0.20 13.62
CA VAL A 160 -13.84 1.55 14.07
C VAL A 160 -13.57 2.53 12.93
N ASN A 161 -14.58 3.33 12.60
CA ASN A 161 -14.51 4.27 11.48
C ASN A 161 -14.84 5.68 11.95
N VAL A 162 -13.88 6.61 11.82
CA VAL A 162 -14.06 8.02 12.19
C VAL A 162 -14.97 8.72 11.18
N ASN A 163 -15.97 9.44 11.68
CA ASN A 163 -16.88 10.23 10.88
C ASN A 163 -16.27 11.60 10.59
N HIS A 164 -15.61 11.71 9.45
CA HIS A 164 -15.25 13.03 8.91
C HIS A 164 -16.45 13.70 8.24
N SER A 165 -16.55 15.02 8.43
CA SER A 165 -17.52 15.84 7.72
C SER A 165 -17.29 15.79 6.21
N LEU A 166 -18.34 16.08 5.42
CA LEU A 166 -18.20 16.18 3.97
C LEU A 166 -17.13 17.20 3.56
N GLY A 167 -16.99 18.29 4.32
CA GLY A 167 -15.98 19.33 4.07
C GLY A 167 -14.56 18.81 4.25
N GLU A 168 -14.28 18.02 5.28
CA GLU A 168 -12.97 17.39 5.51
C GLU A 168 -12.66 16.34 4.45
N LYS A 169 -13.64 15.47 4.13
CA LYS A 169 -13.49 14.47 3.05
C LYS A 169 -13.18 15.15 1.72
N LEU A 170 -13.90 16.22 1.39
CA LEU A 170 -13.67 17.01 0.17
C LEU A 170 -12.33 17.73 0.18
N ARG A 171 -11.90 18.29 1.32
CA ARG A 171 -10.58 18.92 1.45
C ARG A 171 -9.46 17.91 1.26
N SER A 172 -9.56 16.75 1.91
CA SER A 172 -8.57 15.67 1.78
C SER A 172 -8.50 15.14 0.34
N ALA A 173 -9.65 14.83 -0.27
CA ALA A 173 -9.73 14.42 -1.67
C ALA A 173 -9.23 15.51 -2.63
N GLY A 174 -9.55 16.77 -2.34
CA GLY A 174 -9.10 17.94 -3.10
C GLY A 174 -7.58 18.14 -3.02
N LEU A 175 -6.98 17.99 -1.83
CA LEU A 175 -5.53 18.04 -1.65
C LEU A 175 -4.84 16.92 -2.41
N ASN A 176 -5.37 15.69 -2.37
CA ASN A 176 -4.80 14.59 -3.14
C ASN A 176 -4.93 14.82 -4.66
N THR A 177 -6.06 15.38 -5.11
CA THR A 177 -6.23 15.77 -6.51
C THR A 177 -5.25 16.87 -6.91
N LEU A 178 -5.04 17.88 -6.06
CA LEU A 178 -4.10 18.96 -6.32
C LEU A 178 -2.65 18.46 -6.35
N LEU A 179 -2.28 17.57 -5.43
CA LEU A 179 -0.93 16.97 -5.40
C LEU A 179 -0.72 16.06 -6.62
N GLY A 180 -1.62 15.12 -6.89
CA GLY A 180 -1.51 14.18 -8.00
C GLY A 180 -1.63 14.86 -9.36
N MET A 181 -2.76 15.52 -9.61
CA MET A 181 -3.05 16.14 -10.90
C MET A 181 -2.27 17.45 -11.09
N GLY A 182 -2.10 18.26 -10.03
CA GLY A 182 -1.36 19.53 -10.12
C GLY A 182 0.13 19.34 -10.37
N MET A 183 0.76 18.29 -9.82
CA MET A 183 2.15 17.97 -10.15
C MET A 183 2.31 17.59 -11.62
N ALA A 184 1.41 16.77 -12.16
CA ALA A 184 1.41 16.41 -13.57
C ALA A 184 1.30 17.66 -14.47
N PHE A 185 0.36 18.57 -14.17
CA PHE A 185 0.24 19.84 -14.89
C PHE A 185 1.50 20.72 -14.76
N THR A 186 2.10 20.79 -13.56
CA THR A 186 3.31 21.58 -13.31
C THR A 186 4.48 21.08 -14.16
N VAL A 187 4.69 19.76 -14.24
CA VAL A 187 5.75 19.17 -15.07
C VAL A 187 5.52 19.48 -16.55
N LEU A 188 4.28 19.37 -17.04
CA LEU A 188 3.96 19.71 -18.43
C LEU A 188 4.23 21.19 -18.75
N ILE A 189 3.92 22.10 -17.83
CA ILE A 189 4.23 23.53 -17.97
C ILE A 189 5.75 23.75 -18.05
N ILE A 190 6.52 23.10 -17.19
CA ILE A 190 7.99 23.20 -17.20
C ILE A 190 8.56 22.68 -18.52
N ILE A 191 8.11 21.53 -19.01
CA ILE A 191 8.56 20.97 -20.29
C ILE A 191 8.20 21.93 -21.44
N ALA A 192 6.99 22.49 -21.44
CA ALA A 192 6.57 23.47 -22.44
C ALA A 192 7.46 24.73 -22.43
N LEU A 193 7.83 25.23 -21.24
CA LEU A 193 8.73 26.37 -21.10
C LEU A 193 10.15 26.06 -21.58
N VAL A 194 10.69 24.87 -21.25
CA VAL A 194 12.02 24.43 -21.73
C VAL A 194 12.04 24.35 -23.26
N ILE A 195 11.01 23.73 -23.86
CA ILE A 195 10.91 23.65 -25.32
C ILE A 195 10.78 25.04 -25.94
N SER A 196 10.02 25.94 -25.30
CA SER A 196 9.87 27.32 -25.73
C SER A 196 11.15 28.15 -25.61
N ALA A 197 12.10 27.75 -24.74
CA ALA A 197 13.39 28.40 -24.56
C ALA A 197 14.48 27.91 -25.54
N PHE A 198 14.34 26.74 -26.18
CA PHE A 198 15.32 26.27 -27.18
C PHE A 198 15.59 27.25 -28.34
N PRO A 199 14.57 27.96 -28.90
CA PRO A 199 14.81 28.98 -29.92
C PRO A 199 15.63 30.19 -29.43
N LEU A 200 15.55 30.54 -28.13
CA LEU A 200 16.34 31.62 -27.55
C LEU A 200 17.82 31.23 -27.45
N ILE A 201 18.12 29.97 -27.12
CA ILE A 201 19.49 29.44 -27.13
C ILE A 201 20.04 29.44 -28.56
N ASN A 202 19.25 28.99 -29.55
CA ASN A 202 19.66 28.99 -30.96
C ASN A 202 19.95 30.40 -31.49
N LYS A 203 19.21 31.43 -31.06
CA LYS A 203 19.48 32.82 -31.45
C LYS A 203 20.74 33.41 -30.81
N ILE A 204 21.17 32.91 -29.66
CA ILE A 204 22.42 33.35 -29.01
C ILE A 204 23.63 32.68 -29.68
N THR A 205 23.50 31.46 -30.20
CA THR A 205 24.54 30.77 -30.97
C THR A 205 24.65 31.21 -32.45
N GLU A 206 23.68 31.95 -32.99
CA GLU A 206 23.77 32.53 -34.35
C GLU A 206 24.74 33.72 -34.48
N LYS A 207 25.29 34.25 -33.38
CA LYS A 207 26.43 35.18 -33.45
C LYS A 207 27.75 34.41 -33.50
N LYS A 208 28.13 34.08 -34.74
CA LYS A 208 29.32 33.36 -35.23
C LYS A 208 29.17 31.84 -35.27
N PRO A 209 29.09 31.23 -36.47
CA PRO A 209 29.44 29.83 -36.61
C PRO A 209 30.96 29.70 -36.40
N GLU A 210 31.41 29.39 -35.19
CA GLU A 210 32.67 28.67 -35.06
C GLU A 210 32.46 27.33 -35.76
N SER A 211 33.31 27.06 -36.75
CA SER A 211 33.26 25.84 -37.55
C SER A 211 33.27 24.61 -36.64
N ALA A 212 32.56 23.55 -37.00
CA ALA A 212 32.56 22.27 -36.30
C ALA A 212 33.97 21.69 -36.01
N LYS A 213 35.01 22.19 -36.69
CA LYS A 213 36.42 21.89 -36.41
C LYS A 213 36.94 22.49 -35.09
N GLU A 214 36.45 23.66 -34.69
CA GLU A 214 36.89 24.35 -33.47
C GLU A 214 36.23 23.79 -32.21
N ILE A 215 34.98 23.31 -32.35
CA ILE A 215 34.23 22.61 -31.30
C ILE A 215 34.88 21.25 -30.99
N ALA A 216 35.31 20.50 -32.01
CA ALA A 216 36.03 19.23 -31.82
C ALA A 216 37.38 19.43 -31.10
N GLN A 217 38.08 20.52 -31.40
CA GLN A 217 39.39 20.81 -30.81
C GLN A 217 39.27 21.32 -29.36
N LYS A 218 38.28 22.17 -29.03
CA LYS A 218 37.98 22.58 -27.63
C LYS A 218 37.47 21.43 -26.77
N SER A 219 36.74 20.48 -27.35
CA SER A 219 36.24 19.30 -26.63
C SER A 219 37.37 18.34 -26.26
N MET A 220 38.36 18.19 -27.14
CA MET A 220 39.56 17.39 -26.86
C MET A 220 40.49 18.04 -25.83
N ASP A 221 40.61 19.36 -25.84
CA ASP A 221 41.47 20.09 -24.89
C ASP A 221 40.90 20.08 -23.46
N ASN A 222 39.57 20.23 -23.32
CA ASN A 222 38.89 20.18 -22.02
C ASN A 222 38.93 18.77 -21.41
N VAL A 223 38.76 17.72 -22.23
CA VAL A 223 38.90 16.33 -21.79
C VAL A 223 40.35 16.03 -21.38
N THR A 224 41.35 16.55 -22.09
CA THR A 224 42.77 16.35 -21.73
C THR A 224 43.13 17.09 -20.43
N SER A 225 42.57 18.29 -20.21
CA SER A 225 42.79 19.05 -18.97
C SER A 225 42.12 18.43 -17.74
N GLN A 226 40.90 17.87 -17.86
CA GLN A 226 40.23 17.17 -16.76
C GLN A 226 40.85 15.80 -16.43
N ILE A 227 41.52 15.17 -17.41
CA ILE A 227 42.28 13.94 -17.17
C ILE A 227 43.62 14.26 -16.48
N ALA A 228 44.27 15.37 -16.83
CA ALA A 228 45.52 15.80 -16.18
C ALA A 228 45.32 16.30 -14.73
N GLU A 229 44.13 16.82 -14.39
CA GLU A 229 43.83 17.29 -13.03
C GLU A 229 43.30 16.19 -12.09
N LYS A 230 43.06 14.98 -12.61
CA LYS A 230 42.56 13.83 -11.83
C LYS A 230 43.59 12.70 -11.68
N GLU A 231 44.86 13.01 -11.85
CA GLU A 231 45.96 12.08 -11.60
C GLU A 231 46.67 12.44 -10.28
N GLU A 232 45.93 12.29 -9.19
CA GLU A 232 46.50 11.96 -7.88
C GLU A 232 45.79 10.69 -7.38
N LEU A 233 45.85 9.63 -8.20
CA LEU A 233 45.51 8.24 -7.81
C LEU A 233 46.76 7.52 -7.28
N SER A 234 47.62 8.23 -6.55
CA SER A 234 48.81 7.64 -5.93
C SER A 234 48.49 6.84 -4.67
N ASP A 235 47.27 6.93 -4.12
CA ASP A 235 46.93 6.35 -2.81
C ASP A 235 46.23 4.98 -2.85
N ASP A 236 45.81 4.49 -4.02
CA ASP A 236 45.05 3.23 -4.14
C ASP A 236 45.79 2.12 -4.90
N ALA A 237 47.13 2.14 -4.90
CA ALA A 237 47.94 1.08 -5.52
C ALA A 237 47.65 -0.31 -4.92
N GLU A 238 47.32 -0.39 -3.64
CA GLU A 238 46.93 -1.63 -2.96
C GLU A 238 45.58 -2.17 -3.47
N LEU A 239 44.60 -1.29 -3.66
CA LEU A 239 43.27 -1.63 -4.19
C LEU A 239 43.33 -2.11 -5.63
N ILE A 240 44.13 -1.43 -6.47
CA ILE A 240 44.37 -1.82 -7.86
C ILE A 240 45.07 -3.20 -7.93
N ALA A 241 46.04 -3.46 -7.04
CA ALA A 241 46.73 -4.74 -6.98
C ALA A 241 45.80 -5.91 -6.62
N VAL A 242 44.92 -5.73 -5.63
CA VAL A 242 43.95 -6.78 -5.23
C VAL A 242 42.91 -7.03 -6.32
N ILE A 243 42.39 -5.98 -6.96
CA ILE A 243 41.45 -6.11 -8.07
C ILE A 243 42.12 -6.79 -9.27
N SER A 244 43.36 -6.43 -9.60
CA SER A 244 44.12 -7.06 -10.68
C SER A 244 44.42 -8.53 -10.41
N ALA A 245 44.77 -8.87 -9.17
CA ALA A 245 45.00 -10.26 -8.75
C ALA A 245 43.71 -11.09 -8.78
N ALA A 246 42.58 -10.52 -8.35
CA ALA A 246 41.28 -11.19 -8.40
C ALA A 246 40.82 -11.47 -9.83
N ILE A 247 41.01 -10.52 -10.76
CA ILE A 247 40.72 -10.70 -12.19
C ILE A 247 41.66 -11.75 -12.79
N ALA A 248 42.96 -11.69 -12.49
CA ALA A 248 43.93 -12.68 -12.98
C ALA A 248 43.65 -14.09 -12.44
N ALA A 249 43.17 -14.23 -11.20
CA ALA A 249 42.73 -15.51 -10.66
C ALA A 249 41.44 -16.00 -11.34
N TYR A 250 40.49 -15.10 -11.63
CA TYR A 250 39.24 -15.44 -12.33
C TYR A 250 39.48 -15.86 -13.79
N GLU A 251 40.29 -15.10 -14.53
CA GLU A 251 40.64 -15.40 -15.93
C GLU A 251 41.65 -16.57 -16.04
N GLY A 252 42.57 -16.69 -15.08
CA GLY A 252 43.52 -17.79 -14.96
C GLY A 252 42.87 -19.13 -14.56
N SER A 253 41.74 -19.10 -13.84
CA SER A 253 40.94 -20.30 -13.55
C SER A 253 40.24 -20.88 -14.78
N SER A 254 40.19 -20.13 -15.89
CA SER A 254 39.72 -20.62 -17.19
C SER A 254 40.86 -21.07 -18.12
N SER A 255 42.14 -20.99 -17.69
CA SER A 255 43.28 -21.24 -18.58
C SER A 255 44.50 -21.95 -17.97
N ALA A 256 44.42 -22.50 -16.74
CA ALA A 256 45.47 -23.39 -16.23
C ALA A 256 44.93 -24.47 -15.26
N GLY A 257 44.49 -25.60 -15.83
CA GLY A 257 44.18 -26.82 -15.08
C GLY A 257 44.11 -28.00 -16.05
N GLY A 258 45.24 -28.71 -16.22
CA GLY A 258 45.38 -29.78 -17.20
C GLY A 258 44.56 -31.02 -16.88
N ASP A 259 43.83 -31.51 -17.88
CA ASP A 259 43.77 -32.93 -18.21
C ASP A 259 43.55 -33.09 -19.73
N GLY A 260 44.15 -34.13 -20.29
CA GLY A 260 44.52 -34.24 -21.69
C GLY A 260 43.37 -34.44 -22.68
N PHE A 261 43.26 -33.54 -23.65
CA PHE A 261 42.72 -33.88 -24.96
C PHE A 261 43.61 -33.30 -26.07
N VAL A 262 44.45 -34.15 -26.66
CA VAL A 262 45.28 -33.77 -27.81
C VAL A 262 44.67 -34.36 -29.08
N VAL A 263 44.15 -33.49 -29.94
CA VAL A 263 43.77 -33.87 -31.30
C VAL A 263 44.97 -33.66 -32.22
N ARG A 264 45.46 -34.75 -32.79
CA ARG A 264 46.51 -34.74 -33.82
C ARG A 264 45.97 -35.39 -35.09
N SER A 265 46.30 -34.83 -36.26
CA SER A 265 45.87 -35.39 -37.54
C SER A 265 46.58 -36.72 -37.80
N VAL A 266 45.81 -37.80 -37.91
CA VAL A 266 46.34 -39.10 -38.35
C VAL A 266 46.22 -39.16 -39.87
N ARG A 267 47.35 -39.02 -40.57
CA ARG A 267 47.38 -39.19 -42.03
C ARG A 267 47.50 -40.68 -42.32
N LYS A 268 46.53 -41.25 -43.06
CA LYS A 268 46.50 -42.67 -43.43
C LYS A 268 47.70 -42.99 -44.34
N VAL A 269 48.72 -43.67 -43.81
CA VAL A 269 49.81 -44.23 -44.61
C VAL A 269 49.29 -45.45 -45.37
N GLY A 270 49.16 -45.32 -46.68
CA GLY A 270 48.72 -46.39 -47.54
C GLY A 270 49.76 -47.50 -47.64
N LYS A 271 49.46 -48.66 -47.03
CA LYS A 271 49.83 -49.97 -47.55
C LYS A 271 48.70 -50.95 -47.24
N ALA A 272 48.23 -51.63 -48.28
CA ALA A 272 47.28 -52.74 -48.18
C ALA A 272 47.88 -53.83 -47.26
N SER A 273 47.13 -54.23 -46.24
CA SER A 273 47.48 -55.38 -45.40
C SER A 273 46.20 -56.12 -45.02
N ASN A 274 46.06 -57.30 -45.63
CA ASN A 274 44.96 -58.23 -45.52
C ASN A 274 44.93 -58.92 -44.17
N TRP A 275 44.21 -58.40 -43.18
CA TRP A 275 43.89 -59.18 -41.99
C TRP A 275 42.42 -59.60 -42.04
N LYS A 276 42.22 -60.74 -42.72
CA LYS A 276 41.01 -61.57 -42.71
C LYS A 276 40.85 -62.24 -41.35
N LYS A 277 39.58 -62.41 -40.96
CA LYS A 277 38.96 -63.53 -40.21
C LYS A 277 39.82 -64.25 -39.15
N ALA A 278 39.37 -64.15 -37.91
CA ALA A 278 39.13 -65.27 -37.01
C ALA A 278 37.85 -64.98 -36.22
#